data_AF-A0A9Q1CNQ9-F1
#
_entry.id   AF-A0A9Q1CNQ9-F1
#
_cell.length_a   1.000
_cell.length_b   1.000
_cell.length_c   1.000
_cell.angle_alpha   90.00
_cell.angle_beta   90.00
_cell.angle_gamma   90.00
#
_symmetry.space_group_name_H-M   'P 1'
#
loop_
_entity.id
_entity.type
_entity.pdbx_description
1 polymer ?
#
loop_
_entity_poly.entity_id
_entity_poly.type
_entity_poly.pdbx_seq_one_letter_code
_entity_poly.pdbx_strand_id
1 'polypeptide(L)'
;MCRRVQPVPFLREQYDIKELFVESRIEFLEDRQKEIRNGKEQWRILQDYKPIFTDLQIKSKMYILDGEPGYGKSTLALQMAHDWCHHTAPMNNFEILVLLRLRQFKNVMSIFTAIKKFLLPKDSPLTEDDVAIILDNASVLILLDGYDEYPDQGNKETDIEYIIRGEMFQKHDVVLMTRTGCLPLQHLCNTQRIRLKGFDQATRNLYIRNVVARGSSEDANEINKFLRNNPVSTDLCQNPLFFAMICHMAYNNDRFYSLSTVTDFFRHIIKCFHSHEVIRNLTGKREIKRVLQNHRALDKMAFEGLSRNTLQISWSRDELREKMTDDLYDEYIRIGILVEEEVYDYDAIDYEIETRFYHKLFLEWYAAHYLADEASNPEVEFEPWPKEFHPWCCNHDQNKTHNRTDDSALFGGQKYLMKSLNPNDVHYLYRFACGLNPKTALKIIDHLGKNEGYDKYTLLCIIEWGGALKEVVNTVTLLCSRRIYICDTDTLQVQNVL
;
A
#
# COMPACT_ATOMS: atom_id res chain seq x y z
N MET A 1 -10.72 14.32 -16.66
CA MET A 1 -10.20 13.75 -15.40
C MET A 1 -11.27 13.11 -14.49
N CYS A 2 -12.54 12.95 -14.92
CA CYS A 2 -13.48 12.04 -14.24
C CYS A 2 -13.21 10.60 -14.71
N ARG A 3 -12.15 9.98 -14.17
CA ARG A 3 -11.86 8.58 -14.43
C ARG A 3 -12.90 7.74 -13.68
N ARG A 4 -13.55 6.81 -14.39
CA ARG A 4 -14.27 5.76 -13.71
C ARG A 4 -13.27 4.87 -12.98
N VAL A 5 -13.57 4.51 -11.75
CA VAL A 5 -12.69 3.74 -10.87
C VAL A 5 -13.19 2.31 -10.81
N GLN A 6 -12.25 1.38 -10.87
CA GLN A 6 -12.52 -0.03 -10.68
C GLN A 6 -12.18 -0.39 -9.22
N PRO A 7 -13.19 -0.67 -8.36
CA PRO A 7 -12.97 -0.85 -6.93
C PRO A 7 -12.22 -2.14 -6.61
N VAL A 8 -12.36 -3.15 -7.47
CA VAL A 8 -11.72 -4.45 -7.31
C VAL A 8 -11.34 -5.02 -8.69
N PRO A 9 -10.16 -5.64 -8.86
CA PRO A 9 -9.62 -5.94 -10.19
C PRO A 9 -10.40 -6.94 -11.05
N PHE A 10 -11.12 -7.88 -10.44
CA PHE A 10 -11.92 -8.85 -11.19
C PHE A 10 -13.30 -8.31 -11.61
N LEU A 11 -13.74 -7.19 -11.01
CA LEU A 11 -14.99 -6.53 -11.39
C LEU A 11 -14.75 -5.71 -12.65
N ARG A 12 -15.32 -6.09 -13.80
CA ARG A 12 -15.22 -5.27 -15.02
C ARG A 12 -16.04 -3.98 -14.97
N GLU A 13 -16.87 -3.82 -13.95
CA GLU A 13 -17.69 -2.63 -13.78
C GLU A 13 -16.82 -1.46 -13.31
N GLN A 14 -16.97 -0.36 -14.02
CA GLN A 14 -16.30 0.89 -13.76
C GLN A 14 -17.32 1.85 -13.14
N TYR A 15 -17.00 2.38 -11.96
CA TYR A 15 -17.89 3.21 -11.17
C TYR A 15 -17.47 4.67 -11.26
N ASP A 16 -18.42 5.59 -11.15
CA ASP A 16 -18.07 6.97 -10.80
C ASP A 16 -17.47 6.99 -9.39
N ILE A 17 -16.46 7.81 -9.16
CA ILE A 17 -15.87 7.96 -7.81
C ILE A 17 -16.94 8.36 -6.79
N LYS A 18 -17.95 9.17 -7.18
CA LYS A 18 -19.04 9.57 -6.30
C LYS A 18 -19.94 8.40 -5.87
N GLU A 19 -20.09 7.39 -6.73
CA GLU A 19 -20.87 6.19 -6.42
C GLU A 19 -20.10 5.22 -5.52
N LEU A 20 -18.76 5.25 -5.60
CA LEU A 20 -17.88 4.35 -4.87
C LEU A 20 -17.41 4.92 -3.53
N PHE A 21 -17.23 6.24 -3.45
CA PHE A 21 -16.58 6.90 -2.33
C PHE A 21 -17.46 6.85 -1.08
N VAL A 22 -16.85 6.38 0.00
CA VAL A 22 -17.41 6.45 1.34
C VAL A 22 -16.32 7.00 2.24
N GLU A 23 -16.68 8.00 3.05
CA GLU A 23 -15.74 8.69 3.93
C GLU A 23 -15.10 7.70 4.93
N SER A 24 -13.79 7.49 4.77
CA SER A 24 -12.98 6.78 5.76
C SER A 24 -12.83 7.65 7.02
N ARG A 25 -12.55 7.03 8.17
CA ARG A 25 -12.24 7.80 9.38
C ARG A 25 -10.93 8.57 9.17
N ILE A 26 -10.99 9.89 9.33
CA ILE A 26 -9.86 10.80 9.22
C ILE A 26 -9.52 11.33 10.60
N GLU A 27 -8.23 11.41 10.92
CA GLU A 27 -7.73 12.03 12.14
C GLU A 27 -6.64 13.06 11.81
N PHE A 28 -6.51 14.11 12.59
CA PHE A 28 -5.42 15.07 12.47
C PHE A 28 -4.66 15.18 13.79
N LEU A 29 -3.38 15.52 13.69
CA LEU A 29 -2.51 15.73 14.86
C LEU A 29 -2.79 17.12 15.47
N GLU A 30 -3.23 17.14 16.73
CA GLU A 30 -3.57 18.34 17.48
C GLU A 30 -2.34 18.95 18.18
N ASP A 31 -2.09 20.23 17.93
CA ASP A 31 -1.15 21.09 18.68
C ASP A 31 0.31 20.59 18.75
N ARG A 32 1.10 20.98 17.75
CA ARG A 32 2.53 20.69 17.60
C ARG A 32 3.38 21.06 18.82
N GLN A 33 3.00 22.06 19.62
CA GLN A 33 3.82 22.52 20.75
C GLN A 33 3.72 21.61 21.99
N LYS A 34 2.72 20.71 22.06
CA LYS A 34 2.59 19.75 23.16
C LYS A 34 3.58 18.58 23.07
N GLU A 35 4.10 18.27 21.88
CA GLU A 35 5.16 17.27 21.69
C GLU A 35 6.39 17.59 22.54
N ILE A 36 6.77 18.87 22.60
CA ILE A 36 7.92 19.36 23.39
C ILE A 36 7.67 19.22 24.90
N ARG A 37 6.40 19.19 25.34
CA ARG A 37 6.05 19.22 26.77
C ARG A 37 5.80 17.85 27.39
N ASN A 38 5.24 16.87 26.66
CA ASN A 38 4.82 15.58 27.26
C ASN A 38 5.01 14.33 26.36
N GLY A 39 5.61 14.43 25.17
CA GLY A 39 6.05 13.26 24.38
C GLY A 39 4.97 12.28 23.88
N LYS A 40 3.68 12.66 23.85
CA LYS A 40 2.60 11.85 23.25
C LYS A 40 1.84 12.64 22.18
N GLU A 41 1.75 12.07 20.98
CA GLU A 41 0.91 12.59 19.89
C GLU A 41 -0.58 12.56 20.30
N GLN A 42 -1.30 13.67 20.11
CA GLN A 42 -2.75 13.74 20.33
C GLN A 42 -3.47 13.82 18.99
N TRP A 43 -4.31 12.82 18.69
CA TRP A 43 -5.05 12.74 17.44
C TRP A 43 -6.54 13.07 17.66
N ARG A 44 -7.11 13.91 16.79
CA ARG A 44 -8.53 14.25 16.80
C ARG A 44 -9.22 13.79 15.54
N ILE A 45 -10.43 13.25 15.69
CA ILE A 45 -11.25 12.72 14.61
C ILE A 45 -11.92 13.86 13.83
N LEU A 46 -11.90 13.76 12.51
CA LEU A 46 -12.70 14.55 11.59
C LEU A 46 -13.86 13.71 11.04
N GLN A 47 -14.99 14.36 10.78
CA GLN A 47 -16.17 13.72 10.19
C GLN A 47 -16.00 13.48 8.70
N ASP A 48 -15.34 14.41 8.01
CA ASP A 48 -14.98 14.31 6.59
C ASP A 48 -13.66 15.04 6.33
N TYR A 49 -13.21 15.04 5.08
CA TYR A 49 -11.95 15.69 4.69
C TYR A 49 -12.04 17.23 4.65
N LYS A 50 -13.23 17.84 4.63
CA LYS A 50 -13.40 19.27 4.33
C LYS A 50 -12.75 20.19 5.37
N PRO A 51 -12.83 19.91 6.71
CA PRO A 51 -12.14 20.67 7.74
C PRO A 51 -10.64 20.86 7.51
N ILE A 52 -9.97 19.96 6.77
CA ILE A 52 -8.55 20.06 6.45
C ILE A 52 -8.21 21.44 5.84
N PHE A 53 -9.10 21.97 5.00
CA PHE A 53 -8.86 23.23 4.26
C PHE A 53 -9.60 24.44 4.85
N THR A 54 -10.54 24.22 5.78
CA THR A 54 -11.40 25.28 6.33
C THR A 54 -11.17 25.59 7.81
N ASP A 55 -10.78 24.60 8.60
CA ASP A 55 -10.57 24.78 10.05
C ASP A 55 -9.20 25.43 10.31
N LEU A 56 -9.22 26.59 10.98
CA LEU A 56 -8.00 27.34 11.32
C LEU A 56 -7.05 26.58 12.26
N GLN A 57 -7.54 25.57 13.00
CA GLN A 57 -6.70 24.73 13.85
C GLN A 57 -5.88 23.70 13.05
N ILE A 58 -6.34 23.36 11.84
CA ILE A 58 -5.77 22.32 10.98
C ILE A 58 -5.01 22.95 9.81
N LYS A 59 -5.47 24.12 9.36
CA LYS A 59 -5.00 24.77 8.14
C LYS A 59 -3.48 24.97 8.14
N SER A 60 -2.87 24.51 7.07
CA SER A 60 -1.44 24.58 6.78
C SER A 60 -1.24 24.86 5.28
N LYS A 61 0.03 25.06 4.89
CA LYS A 61 0.43 25.07 3.46
C LYS A 61 0.95 23.71 3.01
N MET A 62 1.56 22.96 3.91
CA MET A 62 1.97 21.58 3.68
C MET A 62 1.16 20.64 4.59
N TYR A 63 0.58 19.61 3.99
CA TYR A 63 -0.14 18.54 4.65
C TYR A 63 0.51 17.21 4.29
N ILE A 64 0.69 16.34 5.28
CA ILE A 64 1.02 14.93 5.05
C ILE A 64 -0.18 14.10 5.43
N LEU A 65 -0.72 13.39 4.44
CA LEU A 65 -1.81 12.44 4.61
C LEU A 65 -1.24 11.02 4.61
N ASP A 66 -1.18 10.42 5.80
CA ASP A 66 -0.65 9.08 6.00
C ASP A 66 -1.75 8.02 6.16
N GLY A 67 -1.39 6.76 5.90
CA GLY A 67 -2.26 5.61 6.09
C GLY A 67 -1.66 4.36 5.48
N GLU A 68 -2.05 3.20 5.99
CA GLU A 68 -1.54 1.92 5.50
C GLU A 68 -1.96 1.62 4.04
N PRO A 69 -1.29 0.69 3.35
CA PRO A 69 -1.70 0.25 2.02
C PRO A 69 -3.17 -0.19 2.00
N GLY A 70 -3.95 0.28 1.01
CA GLY A 70 -5.38 -0.02 0.89
C GLY A 70 -6.33 0.88 1.69
N TYR A 71 -5.82 1.84 2.49
CA TYR A 71 -6.64 2.73 3.33
C TYR A 71 -7.35 3.87 2.57
N GLY A 72 -7.22 3.93 1.24
CA GLY A 72 -7.98 4.84 0.39
C GLY A 72 -7.36 6.21 0.15
N LYS A 73 -6.03 6.36 0.34
CA LYS A 73 -5.30 7.63 0.07
C LYS A 73 -5.54 8.14 -1.36
N SER A 74 -5.21 7.33 -2.37
CA SER A 74 -5.45 7.66 -3.78
C SER A 74 -6.94 7.87 -4.08
N THR A 75 -7.83 7.10 -3.44
CA THR A 75 -9.29 7.25 -3.58
C THR A 75 -9.77 8.61 -3.08
N LEU A 76 -9.24 9.08 -1.95
CA LEU A 76 -9.54 10.41 -1.42
C LEU A 76 -8.97 11.52 -2.32
N ALA A 77 -7.79 11.35 -2.90
CA ALA A 77 -7.24 12.28 -3.87
C ALA A 77 -8.16 12.44 -5.11
N LEU A 78 -8.68 11.31 -5.62
CA LEU A 78 -9.65 11.30 -6.72
C LEU A 78 -10.98 11.94 -6.32
N GLN A 79 -11.44 11.73 -5.08
CA GLN A 79 -12.64 12.40 -4.56
C GLN A 79 -12.45 13.92 -4.48
N MET A 80 -11.31 14.40 -3.99
CA MET A 80 -10.98 15.84 -3.97
C MET A 80 -10.96 16.42 -5.39
N ALA A 81 -10.34 15.71 -6.35
CA ALA A 81 -10.33 16.12 -7.75
C ALA A 81 -11.74 16.15 -8.36
N HIS A 82 -12.59 15.18 -8.04
CA HIS A 82 -14.00 15.16 -8.46
C HIS A 82 -14.77 16.34 -7.89
N ASP A 83 -14.63 16.62 -6.60
CA ASP A 83 -15.30 17.72 -5.93
C ASP A 83 -14.85 19.09 -6.45
N TRP A 84 -13.57 19.23 -6.80
CA TRP A 84 -13.03 20.39 -7.51
C TRP A 84 -13.67 20.56 -8.91
N CYS A 85 -13.74 19.48 -9.71
CA CYS A 85 -14.39 19.52 -11.04
C CYS A 85 -15.86 19.96 -10.99
N HIS A 86 -16.54 19.74 -9.86
CA HIS A 86 -17.95 20.09 -9.65
C HIS A 86 -18.14 21.37 -8.82
N HIS A 87 -17.07 22.09 -8.49
CA HIS A 87 -17.10 23.29 -7.65
C HIS A 87 -17.78 23.08 -6.29
N THR A 88 -17.62 21.89 -5.71
CA THR A 88 -18.13 21.56 -4.37
C THR A 88 -17.24 22.20 -3.30
N ALA A 89 -17.84 22.86 -2.30
CA ALA A 89 -17.06 23.43 -1.19
C ALA A 89 -16.40 22.33 -0.32
N PRO A 90 -15.14 22.51 0.12
CA PRO A 90 -14.30 23.71 0.01
C PRO A 90 -13.38 23.73 -1.22
N MET A 91 -13.49 22.75 -2.12
CA MET A 91 -12.60 22.62 -3.29
C MET A 91 -12.75 23.79 -4.27
N ASN A 92 -13.89 24.47 -4.29
CA ASN A 92 -14.12 25.69 -5.07
C ASN A 92 -13.26 26.90 -4.66
N ASN A 93 -12.51 26.83 -3.55
CA ASN A 93 -11.55 27.86 -3.15
C ASN A 93 -10.24 27.81 -3.96
N PHE A 94 -10.00 26.72 -4.70
CA PHE A 94 -8.83 26.53 -5.54
C PHE A 94 -9.19 26.73 -7.00
N GLU A 95 -8.45 27.61 -7.67
CA GLU A 95 -8.59 27.86 -9.11
C GLU A 95 -8.02 26.70 -9.91
N ILE A 96 -6.97 26.05 -9.40
CA ILE A 96 -6.30 24.93 -10.04
C ILE A 96 -6.09 23.80 -9.04
N LEU A 97 -6.41 22.57 -9.45
CA LEU A 97 -6.02 21.35 -8.74
C LEU A 97 -5.06 20.54 -9.61
N VAL A 98 -3.89 20.22 -9.05
CA VAL A 98 -2.86 19.40 -9.69
C VAL A 98 -2.79 18.07 -8.95
N LEU A 99 -3.12 16.95 -9.60
CA LEU A 99 -2.99 15.61 -9.03
C LEU A 99 -1.90 14.83 -9.78
N LEU A 100 -0.79 14.56 -9.09
CA LEU A 100 0.37 13.85 -9.63
C LEU A 100 0.57 12.54 -8.86
N ARG A 101 0.72 11.44 -9.60
CA ARG A 101 1.05 10.12 -9.03
C ARG A 101 2.56 9.95 -9.10
N LEU A 102 3.23 9.98 -7.96
CA LEU A 102 4.69 10.03 -7.89
C LEU A 102 5.36 8.76 -8.42
N ARG A 103 4.67 7.62 -8.42
CA ARG A 103 5.15 6.39 -9.07
C ARG A 103 5.40 6.51 -10.58
N GLN A 104 4.90 7.56 -11.24
CA GLN A 104 5.13 7.81 -12.67
C GLN A 104 6.39 8.67 -12.92
N PHE A 105 7.07 9.14 -11.88
CA PHE A 105 8.21 10.05 -11.99
C PHE A 105 9.50 9.25 -12.04
N LYS A 106 9.82 8.72 -13.22
CA LYS A 106 11.10 8.03 -13.46
C LYS A 106 12.10 9.02 -14.03
N ASN A 107 13.10 9.41 -13.23
CA ASN A 107 14.10 10.43 -13.55
C ASN A 107 13.48 11.83 -13.80
N VAL A 108 12.27 12.09 -13.29
CA VAL A 108 11.57 13.37 -13.50
C VAL A 108 11.91 14.35 -12.38
N MET A 109 12.87 15.22 -12.64
CA MET A 109 13.38 16.18 -11.65
C MET A 109 12.41 17.34 -11.38
N SER A 110 11.61 17.75 -12.37
CA SER A 110 10.72 18.92 -12.25
C SER A 110 9.22 18.59 -12.29
N ILE A 111 8.46 19.24 -11.39
CA ILE A 111 6.99 19.17 -11.41
C ILE A 111 6.40 19.83 -12.64
N PHE A 112 7.02 20.88 -13.19
CA PHE A 112 6.49 21.56 -14.37
C PHE A 112 6.56 20.65 -15.60
N THR A 113 7.67 19.92 -15.75
CA THR A 113 7.79 18.81 -16.72
C THR A 113 6.71 17.77 -16.49
N ALA A 114 6.52 17.31 -15.25
CA ALA A 114 5.51 16.30 -14.92
C ALA A 114 4.09 16.76 -15.29
N ILE A 115 3.71 17.99 -14.96
CA ILE A 115 2.40 18.56 -15.32
C ILE A 115 2.24 18.61 -16.84
N LYS A 116 3.26 19.11 -17.56
CA LYS A 116 3.24 19.18 -19.02
C LYS A 116 3.11 17.80 -19.67
N LYS A 117 3.80 16.79 -19.15
CA LYS A 117 3.89 15.44 -19.75
C LYS A 117 2.74 14.52 -19.36
N PHE A 118 2.22 14.63 -18.14
CA PHE A 118 1.22 13.71 -17.60
C PHE A 118 -0.20 14.28 -17.56
N LEU A 119 -0.36 15.61 -17.46
CA LEU A 119 -1.68 16.23 -17.27
C LEU A 119 -2.18 16.97 -18.51
N LEU A 120 -1.28 17.59 -19.28
CA LEU A 120 -1.66 18.34 -20.48
C LEU A 120 -1.74 17.43 -21.73
N PRO A 121 -2.57 17.78 -22.73
CA PRO A 121 -2.56 17.11 -24.03
C PRO A 121 -1.18 17.14 -24.70
N LYS A 122 -0.85 16.10 -25.48
CA LYS A 122 0.45 15.98 -26.18
C LYS A 122 0.70 17.12 -27.17
N ASP A 123 -0.36 17.71 -27.72
CA ASP A 123 -0.36 18.84 -28.64
C ASP A 123 -0.55 20.20 -27.93
N SER A 124 -0.49 20.23 -26.60
CA SER A 124 -0.58 21.48 -25.83
C SER A 124 0.57 22.43 -26.20
N PRO A 125 0.28 23.70 -26.52
CA PRO A 125 1.31 24.68 -26.83
C PRO A 125 2.07 25.16 -25.58
N LEU A 126 1.59 24.84 -24.37
CA LEU A 126 2.16 25.33 -23.13
C LEU A 126 3.57 24.77 -22.89
N THR A 127 4.50 25.66 -22.58
CA THR A 127 5.85 25.35 -22.11
C THR A 127 5.86 25.10 -20.60
N GLU A 128 6.97 24.57 -20.08
CA GLU A 128 7.14 24.42 -18.63
C GLU A 128 7.13 25.77 -17.92
N ASP A 129 7.71 26.81 -18.55
CA ASP A 129 7.66 28.19 -18.07
C ASP A 129 6.23 28.74 -18.03
N ASP A 130 5.41 28.46 -19.06
CA ASP A 130 3.99 28.86 -19.06
C ASP A 130 3.24 28.19 -17.90
N VAL A 131 3.49 26.90 -17.65
CA VAL A 131 2.91 26.19 -16.50
C VAL A 131 3.35 26.84 -15.19
N ALA A 132 4.63 27.17 -15.04
CA ALA A 132 5.14 27.84 -13.84
C ALA A 132 4.47 29.20 -13.60
N ILE A 133 4.33 30.02 -14.65
CA ILE A 133 3.66 31.33 -14.60
C ILE A 133 2.18 31.16 -14.22
N ILE A 134 1.47 30.20 -14.80
CA ILE A 134 0.06 29.95 -14.48
C ILE A 134 -0.11 29.57 -13.01
N LEU A 135 0.74 28.68 -12.49
CA LEU A 135 0.65 28.23 -11.11
C LEU A 135 1.01 29.35 -10.11
N ASP A 136 2.02 30.19 -10.37
CA ASP A 136 2.39 31.29 -9.45
C ASP A 136 1.29 32.36 -9.32
N ASN A 137 0.47 32.53 -10.35
CA ASN A 137 -0.61 33.52 -10.38
C ASN A 137 -1.99 33.00 -9.94
N ALA A 138 -2.09 31.74 -9.50
CA ALA A 138 -3.36 31.10 -9.15
C ALA A 138 -3.38 30.55 -7.71
N SER A 139 -4.60 30.36 -7.18
CA SER A 139 -4.83 29.53 -5.99
C SER A 139 -4.76 28.06 -6.37
N VAL A 140 -3.69 27.36 -5.98
CA VAL A 140 -3.41 25.96 -6.38
C VAL A 140 -3.47 25.01 -5.19
N LEU A 141 -4.13 23.87 -5.38
CA LEU A 141 -4.00 22.67 -4.55
C LEU A 141 -3.19 21.61 -5.30
N ILE A 142 -2.05 21.19 -4.74
CA ILE A 142 -1.18 20.15 -5.31
C ILE A 142 -1.32 18.88 -4.48
N LEU A 143 -1.82 17.81 -5.10
CA LEU A 143 -1.95 16.48 -4.52
C LEU A 143 -0.83 15.58 -5.07
N LEU A 144 0.08 15.16 -4.20
CA LEU A 144 1.19 14.27 -4.52
C LEU A 144 0.88 12.87 -3.97
N ASP A 145 0.41 11.97 -4.83
CA ASP A 145 -0.05 10.63 -4.46
C ASP A 145 1.07 9.58 -4.58
N GLY A 146 1.35 8.87 -3.48
CA GLY A 146 2.27 7.72 -3.46
C GLY A 146 3.75 8.08 -3.28
N TYR A 147 4.11 8.89 -2.27
CA TYR A 147 5.52 9.22 -2.00
C TYR A 147 6.38 7.99 -1.66
N ASP A 148 5.80 6.97 -1.04
CA ASP A 148 6.45 5.69 -0.79
C ASP A 148 6.70 4.85 -2.07
N GLU A 149 6.09 5.25 -3.19
CA GLU A 149 6.23 4.65 -4.51
C GLU A 149 7.09 5.52 -5.45
N TYR A 150 7.67 6.63 -4.97
CA TYR A 150 8.46 7.56 -5.78
C TYR A 150 9.83 6.97 -6.12
N PRO A 151 10.16 6.74 -7.41
CA PRO A 151 11.43 6.11 -7.80
C PRO A 151 12.67 6.89 -7.34
N ASP A 152 12.62 8.21 -7.42
CA ASP A 152 13.71 9.11 -7.07
C ASP A 152 13.66 9.60 -5.61
N GLN A 153 13.01 8.83 -4.73
CA GLN A 153 12.94 9.14 -3.30
C GLN A 153 14.34 9.26 -2.69
N GLY A 154 14.58 10.37 -1.98
CA GLY A 154 15.88 10.68 -1.37
C GLY A 154 16.84 11.45 -2.28
N ASN A 155 16.52 11.63 -3.57
CA ASN A 155 17.26 12.53 -4.43
C ASN A 155 17.00 14.00 -4.03
N LYS A 156 18.07 14.64 -3.54
CA LYS A 156 18.02 15.99 -2.94
C LYS A 156 17.82 17.13 -3.93
N GLU A 157 17.91 16.84 -5.23
CA GLU A 157 17.85 17.82 -6.31
C GLU A 157 16.47 17.86 -6.99
N THR A 158 15.54 17.00 -6.56
CA THR A 158 14.19 16.94 -7.16
C THR A 158 13.27 18.02 -6.60
N ASP A 159 12.37 18.55 -7.44
CA ASP A 159 11.31 19.48 -7.02
C ASP A 159 10.46 18.90 -5.88
N ILE A 160 10.24 17.58 -5.86
CA ILE A 160 9.51 16.89 -4.78
C ILE A 160 10.23 17.08 -3.44
N GLU A 161 11.55 16.94 -3.39
CA GLU A 161 12.31 17.17 -2.17
C GLU A 161 12.28 18.66 -1.77
N TYR A 162 12.41 19.59 -2.73
CA TYR A 162 12.29 21.02 -2.44
C TYR A 162 10.92 21.40 -1.84
N ILE A 163 9.85 20.77 -2.32
CA ILE A 163 8.50 20.93 -1.73
C ILE A 163 8.46 20.37 -0.31
N ILE A 164 8.99 19.18 -0.08
CA ILE A 164 9.01 18.54 1.24
C ILE A 164 9.78 19.41 2.25
N ARG A 165 10.86 20.06 1.81
CA ARG A 165 11.64 21.00 2.63
C ARG A 165 10.97 22.36 2.83
N GLY A 166 9.88 22.63 2.13
CA GLY A 166 9.20 23.93 2.14
C GLY A 166 9.96 25.01 1.39
N GLU A 167 10.87 24.64 0.49
CA GLU A 167 11.66 25.55 -0.36
C GLU A 167 10.91 25.91 -1.66
N MET A 168 9.86 25.17 -2.02
CA MET A 168 9.02 25.36 -3.21
C MET A 168 7.52 25.37 -2.85
N PHE A 169 6.70 26.08 -3.64
CA PHE A 169 5.23 26.19 -3.50
C PHE A 169 4.71 26.68 -2.13
N GLN A 170 5.47 27.53 -1.42
CA GLN A 170 5.11 28.07 -0.10
C GLN A 170 3.77 28.86 -0.08
N LYS A 171 3.32 29.37 -1.22
CA LYS A 171 2.05 30.11 -1.35
C LYS A 171 0.85 29.17 -1.51
N HIS A 172 1.08 27.96 -2.01
CA HIS A 172 0.06 27.00 -2.43
C HIS A 172 -0.20 25.96 -1.35
N ASP A 173 -1.33 25.27 -1.45
CA ASP A 173 -1.65 24.18 -0.52
C ASP A 173 -1.16 22.87 -1.16
N VAL A 174 -0.35 22.11 -0.44
CA VAL A 174 0.25 20.85 -0.92
C VAL A 174 -0.12 19.71 0.02
N VAL A 175 -0.62 18.60 -0.53
CA VAL A 175 -0.94 17.37 0.19
C VAL A 175 -0.05 16.25 -0.32
N LEU A 176 0.91 15.83 0.51
CA LEU A 176 1.75 14.66 0.27
C LEU A 176 1.09 13.42 0.87
N MET A 177 0.77 12.43 0.04
CA MET A 177 0.16 11.18 0.48
C MET A 177 1.20 10.06 0.52
N THR A 178 1.33 9.38 1.66
CA THR A 178 2.35 8.35 1.87
C THR A 178 1.89 7.28 2.86
N ARG A 179 2.67 6.21 3.01
CA ARG A 179 2.51 5.23 4.09
C ARG A 179 3.03 5.78 5.42
N THR A 180 2.42 5.34 6.52
CA THR A 180 2.80 5.73 7.89
C THR A 180 4.28 5.45 8.20
N GLY A 181 4.82 4.34 7.68
CA GLY A 181 6.23 3.98 7.84
C GLY A 181 7.20 4.76 6.94
N CYS A 182 6.71 5.52 5.97
CA CYS A 182 7.49 6.21 4.94
C CYS A 182 7.36 7.74 5.03
N LEU A 183 7.15 8.25 6.25
CA LEU A 183 7.01 9.68 6.51
C LEU A 183 8.37 10.39 6.39
N PRO A 184 8.45 11.56 5.74
CA PRO A 184 9.66 12.38 5.72
C PRO A 184 9.86 13.12 7.07
N LEU A 185 10.19 12.36 8.13
CA LEU A 185 10.22 12.85 9.52
C LEU A 185 11.13 14.06 9.74
N GLN A 186 12.21 14.16 8.95
CA GLN A 186 13.21 15.24 9.04
C GLN A 186 12.69 16.62 8.58
N HIS A 187 11.53 16.68 7.91
CA HIS A 187 10.95 17.90 7.34
C HIS A 187 9.51 18.16 7.82
N LEU A 188 9.15 17.68 9.02
CA LEU A 188 7.81 17.87 9.59
C LEU A 188 7.56 19.26 10.19
N CYS A 189 8.61 20.07 10.38
CA CYS A 189 8.48 21.44 10.85
C CYS A 189 7.61 22.23 9.85
N ASN A 190 6.48 22.76 10.30
CA ASN A 190 5.47 23.48 9.50
C ASN A 190 4.53 22.62 8.62
N THR A 191 4.55 21.29 8.77
CA THR A 191 3.60 20.39 8.10
C THR A 191 2.45 19.95 9.04
N GLN A 192 1.21 19.93 8.55
CA GLN A 192 0.07 19.35 9.27
C GLN A 192 -0.06 17.87 8.95
N ARG A 193 -0.17 17.01 9.96
CA ARG A 193 -0.35 15.57 9.78
C ARG A 193 -1.81 15.18 9.86
N ILE A 194 -2.22 14.37 8.90
CA ILE A 194 -3.56 13.80 8.75
C ILE A 194 -3.37 12.30 8.54
N ARG A 195 -4.25 11.49 9.12
CA ARG A 195 -4.20 10.03 9.07
C ARG A 195 -5.53 9.45 8.65
N LEU A 196 -5.49 8.53 7.70
CA LEU A 196 -6.62 7.65 7.39
C LEU A 196 -6.57 6.42 8.30
N LYS A 197 -7.65 6.17 9.04
CA LYS A 197 -7.81 4.99 9.91
C LYS A 197 -8.67 3.89 9.29
N GLY A 198 -9.04 4.01 8.01
CA GLY A 198 -9.85 3.03 7.29
C GLY A 198 -11.33 3.09 7.66
N PHE A 199 -12.05 1.97 7.49
CA PHE A 199 -13.48 1.89 7.72
C PHE A 199 -13.82 1.44 9.13
N ASP A 200 -14.65 2.24 9.81
CA ASP A 200 -15.33 1.79 11.04
C ASP A 200 -16.61 1.01 10.70
N GLN A 201 -17.33 0.53 11.73
CA GLN A 201 -18.56 -0.24 11.50
C GLN A 201 -19.64 0.55 10.75
N ALA A 202 -19.77 1.86 11.00
CA ALA A 202 -20.78 2.69 10.35
C ALA A 202 -20.44 2.88 8.87
N THR A 203 -19.18 3.21 8.56
CA THR A 203 -18.66 3.34 7.19
C THR A 203 -18.80 2.02 6.42
N ARG A 204 -18.49 0.88 7.05
CA ARG A 204 -18.69 -0.46 6.45
C ARG A 204 -20.14 -0.70 6.04
N ASN A 205 -21.08 -0.42 6.95
CA ASN A 205 -22.50 -0.58 6.67
C ASN A 205 -22.97 0.33 5.52
N LEU A 206 -22.45 1.56 5.47
CA LEU A 206 -22.75 2.52 4.41
C LEU A 206 -22.23 2.03 3.06
N TYR A 207 -21.01 1.50 3.00
CA TYR A 207 -20.43 0.94 1.78
C TYR A 207 -21.20 -0.28 1.28
N ILE A 208 -21.56 -1.23 2.17
CA ILE A 208 -22.40 -2.38 1.80
C ILE A 208 -23.71 -1.90 1.18
N ARG A 209 -24.40 -0.99 1.87
CA ARG A 209 -25.71 -0.53 1.45
C ARG A 209 -25.68 0.25 0.14
N ASN A 210 -24.75 1.19 0.00
CA ASN A 210 -24.76 2.15 -1.10
C ASN A 210 -24.03 1.62 -2.33
N VAL A 211 -22.90 0.94 -2.15
CA VAL A 211 -22.02 0.54 -3.25
C VAL A 211 -22.36 -0.85 -3.75
N VAL A 212 -22.38 -1.83 -2.85
CA VAL A 212 -22.45 -3.25 -3.23
C VAL A 212 -23.91 -3.67 -3.43
N ALA A 213 -24.76 -3.44 -2.42
CA ALA A 213 -26.17 -3.80 -2.45
C ALA A 213 -27.03 -2.80 -3.25
N ARG A 214 -26.48 -1.65 -3.67
CA ARG A 214 -27.19 -0.61 -4.45
C ARG A 214 -28.55 -0.21 -3.86
N GLY A 215 -28.63 -0.14 -2.54
CA GLY A 215 -29.85 0.18 -1.79
C GLY A 215 -30.75 -1.00 -1.42
N SER A 216 -30.45 -2.22 -1.89
CA SER A 216 -31.19 -3.46 -1.56
C SER A 216 -30.94 -3.87 -0.10
N SER A 217 -32.00 -3.85 0.72
CA SER A 217 -31.92 -4.30 2.12
C SER A 217 -31.68 -5.81 2.24
N GLU A 218 -32.17 -6.60 1.29
CA GLU A 218 -32.02 -8.06 1.28
C GLU A 218 -30.56 -8.44 1.03
N ASP A 219 -29.96 -7.92 -0.03
CA ASP A 219 -28.55 -8.18 -0.38
C ASP A 219 -27.60 -7.68 0.72
N ALA A 220 -27.87 -6.49 1.27
CA ALA A 220 -27.10 -5.96 2.40
C ALA A 220 -27.18 -6.88 3.63
N ASN A 221 -28.35 -7.49 3.90
CA ASN A 221 -28.51 -8.44 4.99
C ASN A 221 -27.75 -9.74 4.75
N GLU A 222 -27.71 -10.23 3.51
CA GLU A 222 -26.93 -11.42 3.13
C GLU A 222 -25.42 -11.19 3.31
N ILE A 223 -24.88 -10.07 2.81
CA ILE A 223 -23.47 -9.70 2.99
C ILE A 223 -23.14 -9.55 4.49
N ASN A 224 -24.01 -8.90 5.26
CA ASN A 224 -23.80 -8.77 6.71
C ASN A 224 -23.85 -10.12 7.44
N LYS A 225 -24.74 -11.04 7.03
CA LYS A 225 -24.79 -12.40 7.57
C LYS A 225 -23.50 -13.15 7.23
N PHE A 226 -23.00 -12.99 6.02
CA PHE A 226 -21.73 -13.56 5.58
C PHE A 226 -20.55 -13.06 6.42
N LEU A 227 -20.43 -11.75 6.63
CA LEU A 227 -19.35 -11.15 7.42
C LEU A 227 -19.38 -11.63 8.88
N ARG A 228 -20.57 -11.72 9.50
CA ARG A 228 -20.72 -12.22 10.87
C ARG A 228 -20.26 -13.67 11.05
N ASN A 229 -20.37 -14.50 10.01
CA ASN A 229 -19.98 -15.90 10.05
C ASN A 229 -18.47 -16.14 9.82
N ASN A 230 -17.70 -15.09 9.47
CA ASN A 230 -16.28 -15.19 9.14
C ASN A 230 -15.44 -14.18 9.96
N PRO A 231 -15.24 -14.41 11.27
CA PRO A 231 -14.75 -13.40 12.22
C PRO A 231 -13.33 -12.86 11.96
N VAL A 232 -12.50 -13.56 11.17
CA VAL A 232 -11.22 -13.03 10.66
C VAL A 232 -11.42 -11.70 9.89
N SER A 233 -12.66 -11.42 9.49
CA SER A 233 -13.08 -10.20 8.82
C SER A 233 -12.98 -8.94 9.67
N THR A 234 -13.15 -8.93 11.00
CA THR A 234 -13.36 -7.62 11.69
C THR A 234 -12.18 -6.68 11.56
N ASP A 235 -10.96 -7.20 11.66
CA ASP A 235 -9.73 -6.40 11.62
C ASP A 235 -9.22 -6.18 10.19
N LEU A 236 -9.38 -7.18 9.31
CA LEU A 236 -9.13 -7.03 7.89
C LEU A 236 -10.08 -6.00 7.25
N CYS A 237 -11.34 -5.99 7.65
CA CYS A 237 -12.34 -5.08 7.12
C CYS A 237 -12.17 -3.63 7.60
N GLN A 238 -11.22 -3.34 8.49
CA GLN A 238 -10.79 -1.94 8.70
C GLN A 238 -10.12 -1.41 7.43
N ASN A 239 -9.39 -2.26 6.70
CA ASN A 239 -8.79 -1.89 5.42
C ASN A 239 -9.89 -1.79 4.35
N PRO A 240 -10.18 -0.60 3.81
CA PRO A 240 -11.18 -0.38 2.77
C PRO A 240 -11.04 -1.29 1.55
N LEU A 241 -9.81 -1.53 1.08
CA LEU A 241 -9.58 -2.40 -0.07
C LEU A 241 -9.97 -3.85 0.24
N PHE A 242 -9.55 -4.40 1.38
CA PHE A 242 -9.97 -5.74 1.79
C PHE A 242 -11.47 -5.84 1.99
N PHE A 243 -12.06 -4.83 2.62
CA PHE A 243 -13.50 -4.78 2.84
C PHE A 243 -14.28 -4.77 1.52
N ALA A 244 -13.87 -3.94 0.56
CA ALA A 244 -14.46 -3.90 -0.77
C ALA A 244 -14.36 -5.26 -1.46
N MET A 245 -13.19 -5.90 -1.45
CA MET A 245 -13.01 -7.24 -2.01
C MET A 245 -13.96 -8.27 -1.39
N ILE A 246 -14.06 -8.31 -0.06
CA ILE A 246 -14.96 -9.25 0.64
C ILE A 246 -16.42 -9.00 0.25
N CYS A 247 -16.87 -7.75 0.27
CA CYS A 247 -18.27 -7.44 0.02
C CYS A 247 -18.68 -7.82 -1.40
N HIS A 248 -17.85 -7.50 -2.40
CA HIS A 248 -18.12 -7.82 -3.79
C HIS A 248 -18.04 -9.33 -4.08
N MET A 249 -17.16 -10.07 -3.40
CA MET A 249 -17.14 -11.53 -3.49
C MET A 249 -18.35 -12.18 -2.81
N ALA A 250 -18.73 -11.70 -1.63
CA ALA A 250 -19.88 -12.21 -0.89
C ALA A 250 -21.18 -12.00 -1.68
N TYR A 251 -21.33 -10.85 -2.35
CA TYR A 251 -22.46 -10.55 -3.22
C TYR A 251 -22.57 -11.53 -4.40
N ASN A 252 -21.44 -11.96 -4.96
CA ASN A 252 -21.40 -12.91 -6.08
C ASN A 252 -21.60 -14.38 -5.66
N ASN A 253 -21.96 -14.65 -4.40
CA ASN A 253 -22.29 -15.99 -3.87
C ASN A 253 -21.16 -17.03 -4.01
N ASP A 254 -19.90 -16.60 -4.04
CA ASP A 254 -18.78 -17.52 -3.90
C ASP A 254 -18.79 -18.13 -2.49
N ARG A 255 -18.89 -19.46 -2.40
CA ARG A 255 -18.94 -20.18 -1.12
C ARG A 255 -17.60 -19.99 -0.38
N PHE A 256 -17.52 -19.02 0.51
CA PHE A 256 -16.45 -18.99 1.50
C PHE A 256 -16.74 -20.03 2.58
N TYR A 257 -15.78 -20.92 2.78
CA TYR A 257 -15.65 -21.67 4.02
C TYR A 257 -15.00 -20.79 5.08
N SER A 258 -15.14 -21.16 6.36
CA SER A 258 -14.54 -20.46 7.48
C SER A 258 -13.07 -20.11 7.20
N LEU A 259 -12.80 -18.83 6.97
CA LEU A 259 -11.44 -18.34 6.87
C LEU A 259 -10.94 -18.03 8.27
N SER A 260 -9.86 -18.67 8.68
CA SER A 260 -9.22 -18.51 10.00
C SER A 260 -7.95 -17.65 9.96
N THR A 261 -7.42 -17.36 8.76
CA THR A 261 -6.15 -16.64 8.58
C THR A 261 -6.22 -15.63 7.42
N VAL A 262 -5.33 -14.63 7.39
CA VAL A 262 -5.25 -13.68 6.27
C VAL A 262 -4.73 -14.38 5.02
N THR A 263 -3.88 -15.39 5.18
CA THR A 263 -3.38 -16.22 4.10
C THR A 263 -4.51 -17.00 3.43
N ASP A 264 -5.40 -17.63 4.20
CA ASP A 264 -6.56 -18.34 3.63
C ASP A 264 -7.51 -17.38 2.93
N PHE A 265 -7.71 -16.20 3.49
CA PHE A 265 -8.49 -15.13 2.87
C PHE A 265 -7.92 -14.74 1.51
N PHE A 266 -6.64 -14.40 1.44
CA PHE A 266 -6.01 -13.96 0.21
C PHE A 266 -5.91 -15.10 -0.83
N ARG A 267 -5.68 -16.34 -0.37
CA ARG A 267 -5.77 -17.54 -1.22
C ARG A 267 -7.16 -17.67 -1.86
N HIS A 268 -8.22 -17.35 -1.12
CA HIS A 268 -9.58 -17.35 -1.66
C HIS A 268 -9.77 -16.21 -2.67
N ILE A 269 -9.28 -15.00 -2.37
CA ILE A 269 -9.30 -13.87 -3.32
C ILE A 269 -8.69 -14.29 -4.66
N ILE A 270 -7.47 -14.82 -4.66
CA ILE A 270 -6.78 -15.22 -5.90
C ILE A 270 -7.57 -16.32 -6.63
N LYS A 271 -8.13 -17.29 -5.90
CA LYS A 271 -9.02 -18.31 -6.50
C LYS A 271 -10.24 -17.69 -7.17
N CYS A 272 -10.88 -16.69 -6.56
CA CYS A 272 -12.02 -15.98 -7.14
C CYS A 272 -11.63 -15.26 -8.43
N PHE A 273 -10.44 -14.65 -8.48
CA PHE A 273 -9.97 -13.93 -9.68
C PHE A 273 -9.87 -14.90 -10.86
N HIS A 274 -9.25 -16.07 -10.65
CA HIS A 274 -9.15 -17.11 -11.68
C HIS A 274 -10.48 -17.82 -11.98
N SER A 275 -11.32 -18.07 -10.96
CA SER A 275 -12.61 -18.77 -11.18
C SER A 275 -13.60 -17.90 -11.96
N HIS A 276 -13.64 -16.59 -11.70
CA HIS A 276 -14.46 -15.67 -12.48
C HIS A 276 -14.02 -15.59 -13.94
N GLU A 277 -12.74 -15.77 -14.26
CA GLU A 277 -12.29 -15.89 -15.65
C GLU A 277 -12.74 -17.21 -16.28
N VAL A 278 -12.57 -18.32 -15.57
CA VAL A 278 -12.94 -19.65 -16.08
C VAL A 278 -14.44 -19.84 -16.27
N ILE A 279 -15.27 -19.28 -15.38
CA ILE A 279 -16.73 -19.26 -15.57
C ILE A 279 -17.10 -18.46 -16.82
N ARG A 280 -16.31 -17.44 -17.19
CA ARG A 280 -16.58 -16.58 -18.34
C ARG A 280 -16.07 -17.15 -19.67
N ASN A 281 -15.00 -17.96 -19.65
CA ASN A 281 -14.37 -18.49 -20.86
C ASN A 281 -14.82 -19.90 -21.26
N LEU A 282 -15.77 -20.53 -20.55
CA LEU A 282 -16.33 -21.88 -20.85
C LEU A 282 -15.28 -23.01 -21.00
N THR A 283 -14.02 -22.79 -20.63
CA THR A 283 -12.95 -23.81 -20.68
C THR A 283 -12.73 -24.41 -19.29
N GLY A 284 -12.73 -25.75 -19.21
CA GLY A 284 -12.96 -26.49 -17.97
C GLY A 284 -11.87 -26.39 -16.88
N LYS A 285 -12.22 -26.89 -15.68
CA LYS A 285 -11.43 -26.98 -14.42
C LYS A 285 -9.95 -27.43 -14.52
N ARG A 286 -9.47 -27.96 -15.65
CA ARG A 286 -8.07 -28.40 -15.83
C ARG A 286 -7.10 -27.23 -16.09
N GLU A 287 -7.59 -26.08 -16.57
CA GLU A 287 -6.78 -24.92 -16.95
C GLU A 287 -6.32 -24.11 -15.71
N ILE A 288 -7.22 -23.86 -14.74
CA ILE A 288 -6.92 -23.20 -13.44
C ILE A 288 -5.73 -23.83 -12.72
N LYS A 289 -5.64 -25.17 -12.73
CA LYS A 289 -4.56 -25.89 -12.04
C LYS A 289 -3.19 -25.69 -12.69
N ARG A 290 -3.12 -25.42 -13.99
CA ARG A 290 -1.86 -25.16 -14.70
C ARG A 290 -1.41 -23.72 -14.52
N VAL A 291 -2.35 -22.77 -14.55
CA VAL A 291 -2.08 -21.33 -14.30
C VAL A 291 -1.57 -21.10 -12.87
N LEU A 292 -2.24 -21.71 -11.87
CA LEU A 292 -1.80 -21.66 -10.46
C LEU A 292 -0.47 -22.37 -10.18
N GLN A 293 0.12 -23.07 -11.15
CA GLN A 293 1.37 -23.82 -10.98
C GLN A 293 2.55 -23.21 -11.72
N ASN A 294 2.35 -22.17 -12.55
CA ASN A 294 3.39 -21.64 -13.43
C ASN A 294 3.73 -20.16 -13.17
N HIS A 295 3.70 -19.71 -11.91
CA HIS A 295 4.08 -18.34 -11.53
C HIS A 295 5.42 -18.25 -10.76
N ARG A 296 6.21 -19.34 -10.67
CA ARG A 296 7.47 -19.35 -9.89
C ARG A 296 8.47 -18.26 -10.31
N ALA A 297 8.55 -17.96 -11.61
CA ALA A 297 9.40 -16.89 -12.11
C ALA A 297 8.93 -15.50 -11.62
N LEU A 298 7.62 -15.29 -11.59
CA LEU A 298 7.01 -14.08 -11.05
C LEU A 298 7.18 -13.99 -9.53
N ASP A 299 7.05 -15.10 -8.80
CA ASP A 299 7.27 -15.13 -7.35
C ASP A 299 8.69 -14.68 -6.99
N LYS A 300 9.67 -15.20 -7.73
CA LYS A 300 11.08 -14.83 -7.55
C LYS A 300 11.30 -13.35 -7.87
N MET A 301 10.76 -12.88 -8.99
CA MET A 301 10.87 -11.46 -9.40
C MET A 301 10.21 -10.53 -8.37
N ALA A 302 9.05 -10.90 -7.85
CA ALA A 302 8.35 -10.18 -6.80
C ALA A 302 9.20 -10.09 -5.52
N PHE A 303 9.79 -11.20 -5.09
CA PHE A 303 10.66 -11.24 -3.92
C PHE A 303 11.94 -10.41 -4.12
N GLU A 304 12.58 -10.53 -5.30
CA GLU A 304 13.75 -9.73 -5.66
C GLU A 304 13.43 -8.24 -5.68
N GLY A 305 12.28 -7.84 -6.23
CA GLY A 305 11.83 -6.44 -6.25
C GLY A 305 11.65 -5.84 -4.86
N LEU A 306 11.08 -6.61 -3.92
CA LEU A 306 10.99 -6.24 -2.50
C LEU A 306 12.34 -6.24 -1.77
N SER A 307 13.31 -7.01 -2.28
CA SER A 307 14.62 -7.19 -1.66
C SER A 307 15.69 -6.20 -2.13
N ARG A 308 15.43 -5.40 -3.17
CA ARG A 308 16.38 -4.39 -3.66
C ARG A 308 16.53 -3.23 -2.66
N ASN A 309 17.63 -2.48 -2.78
CA ASN A 309 17.87 -1.30 -1.93
C ASN A 309 16.87 -0.17 -2.27
N THR A 310 16.54 -0.03 -3.56
CA THR A 310 15.39 0.74 -4.05
C THR A 310 14.28 -0.26 -4.39
N LEU A 311 13.10 -0.06 -3.82
CA LEU A 311 11.95 -0.94 -4.04
C LEU A 311 11.58 -0.95 -5.53
N GLN A 312 11.73 -2.10 -6.20
CA GLN A 312 11.22 -2.26 -7.56
C GLN A 312 9.82 -2.86 -7.48
N ILE A 313 8.82 -2.04 -7.79
CA ILE A 313 7.40 -2.41 -7.74
C ILE A 313 6.74 -2.43 -9.14
N SER A 314 7.48 -2.03 -10.16
CA SER A 314 7.11 -2.07 -11.57
C SER A 314 8.26 -2.61 -12.42
N TRP A 315 7.90 -3.20 -13.56
CA TRP A 315 8.81 -3.77 -14.55
C TRP A 315 8.34 -3.38 -15.94
N SER A 316 9.23 -3.33 -16.92
CA SER A 316 8.79 -3.13 -18.30
C SER A 316 7.92 -4.31 -18.75
N ARG A 317 6.99 -4.06 -19.66
CA ARG A 317 6.16 -5.13 -20.26
C ARG A 317 7.02 -6.28 -20.81
N ASP A 318 8.12 -5.93 -21.47
CA ASP A 318 8.98 -6.90 -22.13
C ASP A 318 9.76 -7.75 -21.11
N GLU A 319 10.22 -7.15 -20.00
CA GLU A 319 10.90 -7.88 -18.92
C GLU A 319 9.98 -8.94 -18.28
N LEU A 320 8.71 -8.61 -18.05
CA LEU A 320 7.74 -9.56 -17.50
C LEU A 320 7.41 -10.67 -18.49
N ARG A 321 7.20 -10.34 -19.77
CA ARG A 321 6.95 -11.31 -20.85
C ARG A 321 8.13 -12.23 -21.15
N GLU A 322 9.36 -11.82 -20.83
CA GLU A 322 10.51 -12.74 -20.89
C GLU A 322 10.51 -13.74 -19.72
N LYS A 323 10.04 -13.33 -18.54
CA LYS A 323 10.01 -14.17 -17.33
C LYS A 323 8.81 -15.09 -17.26
N MET A 324 7.70 -14.73 -17.89
CA MET A 324 6.46 -15.50 -17.93
C MET A 324 5.97 -15.61 -19.38
N THR A 325 5.24 -16.67 -19.73
CA THR A 325 4.69 -16.78 -21.09
C THR A 325 3.72 -15.64 -21.40
N ASP A 326 3.68 -15.16 -22.65
CA ASP A 326 2.74 -14.12 -23.11
C ASP A 326 1.28 -14.41 -22.70
N ASP A 327 0.85 -15.68 -22.83
CA ASP A 327 -0.49 -16.11 -22.43
C ASP A 327 -0.79 -15.85 -20.95
N LEU A 328 0.19 -16.09 -20.07
CA LEU A 328 0.07 -15.90 -18.62
C LEU A 328 0.09 -14.41 -18.26
N TYR A 329 0.93 -13.64 -18.94
CA TYR A 329 0.99 -12.19 -18.79
C TYR A 329 -0.36 -11.56 -19.17
N ASP A 330 -0.88 -11.88 -20.34
CA ASP A 330 -2.16 -11.36 -20.83
C ASP A 330 -3.34 -11.83 -19.97
N GLU A 331 -3.28 -13.05 -19.41
CA GLU A 331 -4.21 -13.52 -18.39
C GLU A 331 -4.16 -12.65 -17.14
N TYR A 332 -2.97 -12.40 -16.59
CA TYR A 332 -2.80 -11.63 -15.35
C TYR A 332 -3.21 -10.17 -15.49
N ILE A 333 -3.00 -9.56 -16.65
CA ILE A 333 -3.54 -8.24 -17.00
C ILE A 333 -5.08 -8.30 -17.06
N ARG A 334 -5.64 -9.31 -17.72
CA ARG A 334 -7.10 -9.44 -17.93
C ARG A 334 -7.88 -9.72 -16.64
N ILE A 335 -7.34 -10.49 -15.70
CA ILE A 335 -7.95 -10.72 -14.38
C ILE A 335 -7.67 -9.59 -13.38
N GLY A 336 -6.72 -8.71 -13.72
CA GLY A 336 -6.35 -7.55 -12.90
C GLY A 336 -5.41 -7.87 -11.74
N ILE A 337 -4.62 -8.95 -11.82
CA ILE A 337 -3.49 -9.15 -10.90
C ILE A 337 -2.36 -8.18 -11.24
N LEU A 338 -2.12 -8.00 -12.54
CA LEU A 338 -1.20 -7.02 -13.09
C LEU A 338 -1.97 -5.86 -13.72
N VAL A 339 -1.35 -4.69 -13.74
CA VAL A 339 -1.88 -3.46 -14.35
C VAL A 339 -0.75 -2.78 -15.10
N GLU A 340 -1.05 -2.34 -16.32
CA GLU A 340 -0.18 -1.51 -17.15
C GLU A 340 -0.42 -0.02 -16.87
N GLU A 341 0.65 0.75 -16.77
CA GLU A 341 0.62 2.20 -16.69
C GLU A 341 1.69 2.80 -17.62
N GLU A 342 1.34 3.88 -18.31
CA GLU A 342 2.32 4.66 -19.06
C GLU A 342 3.19 5.46 -18.06
N VAL A 343 4.50 5.31 -18.20
CA VAL A 343 5.53 6.03 -17.45
C VAL A 343 6.38 6.80 -18.46
N TYR A 344 6.74 8.03 -18.12
CA TYR A 344 7.65 8.83 -18.93
C TYR A 344 9.04 8.73 -18.32
N ASP A 345 9.99 8.19 -19.06
CA ASP A 345 11.40 8.18 -18.67
C ASP A 345 12.07 9.43 -19.24
N TYR A 346 12.50 10.31 -18.33
CA TYR A 346 13.11 11.58 -18.73
C TYR A 346 14.45 11.38 -19.46
N ASP A 347 15.22 10.37 -19.08
CA ASP A 347 16.54 10.10 -19.66
C ASP A 347 16.42 9.50 -21.06
N ALA A 348 15.45 8.60 -21.25
CA ALA A 348 15.17 8.01 -22.56
C ALA A 348 14.37 8.95 -23.49
N ILE A 349 13.71 9.98 -22.92
CA ILE A 349 12.82 10.90 -23.62
C ILE A 349 11.71 10.13 -24.36
N ASP A 350 11.18 9.08 -23.72
CA ASP A 350 10.14 8.23 -24.29
C ASP A 350 9.11 7.80 -23.25
N TYR A 351 7.96 7.36 -23.73
CA TYR A 351 6.93 6.72 -22.93
C TYR A 351 7.12 5.21 -22.97
N GLU A 352 7.28 4.61 -21.80
CA GLU A 352 7.33 3.17 -21.64
C GLU A 352 6.04 2.67 -20.97
N ILE A 353 5.62 1.47 -21.36
CA ILE A 353 4.56 0.76 -20.65
C ILE A 353 5.24 -0.06 -19.56
N GLU A 354 5.08 0.40 -18.32
CA GLU A 354 5.46 -0.37 -17.15
C GLU A 354 4.25 -1.12 -16.61
N THR A 355 4.54 -2.28 -16.03
CA THR A 355 3.55 -3.18 -15.47
C THR A 355 3.88 -3.44 -14.03
N ARG A 356 2.85 -3.43 -13.20
CA ARG A 356 2.95 -3.65 -11.77
C ARG A 356 1.83 -4.53 -11.27
N PHE A 357 1.98 -5.05 -10.06
CA PHE A 357 0.85 -5.62 -9.35
C PHE A 357 -0.22 -4.56 -9.07
N TYR A 358 -1.49 -4.95 -9.13
CA TYR A 358 -2.62 -4.05 -8.86
C TYR A 358 -2.47 -3.30 -7.53
N HIS A 359 -2.02 -4.02 -6.51
CA HIS A 359 -1.73 -3.48 -5.19
C HIS A 359 -0.54 -4.20 -4.57
N LYS A 360 0.21 -3.52 -3.70
CA LYS A 360 1.39 -4.06 -3.00
C LYS A 360 1.13 -5.40 -2.30
N LEU A 361 -0.08 -5.62 -1.80
CA LEU A 361 -0.46 -6.90 -1.20
C LEU A 361 -0.38 -8.09 -2.15
N PHE A 362 -0.68 -7.90 -3.44
CA PHE A 362 -0.48 -8.94 -4.45
C PHE A 362 1.02 -9.18 -4.67
N LEU A 363 1.82 -8.11 -4.75
CA LEU A 363 3.28 -8.25 -4.80
C LEU A 363 3.82 -9.07 -3.62
N GLU A 364 3.41 -8.74 -2.38
CA GLU A 364 3.79 -9.49 -1.18
C GLU A 364 3.27 -10.93 -1.17
N TRP A 365 2.08 -11.18 -1.73
CA TRP A 365 1.53 -12.54 -1.89
C TRP A 365 2.38 -13.41 -2.81
N TYR A 366 2.71 -12.92 -4.01
CA TYR A 366 3.54 -13.67 -4.96
C TYR A 366 4.98 -13.82 -4.44
N ALA A 367 5.55 -12.79 -3.84
CA ALA A 367 6.85 -12.89 -3.16
C ALA A 367 6.84 -13.91 -2.00
N ALA A 368 5.70 -14.07 -1.30
CA ALA A 368 5.57 -15.02 -0.20
C ALA A 368 5.63 -16.48 -0.66
N HIS A 369 5.18 -16.78 -1.89
CA HIS A 369 5.34 -18.11 -2.47
C HIS A 369 6.81 -18.47 -2.64
N TYR A 370 7.64 -17.55 -3.17
CA TYR A 370 9.08 -17.76 -3.27
C TYR A 370 9.72 -17.95 -1.90
N LEU A 371 9.41 -17.07 -0.94
CA LEU A 371 9.94 -17.17 0.42
C LEU A 371 9.52 -18.50 1.09
N ALA A 372 8.25 -18.90 0.95
CA ALA A 372 7.71 -20.13 1.50
C ALA A 372 8.43 -21.37 0.97
N ASP A 373 8.75 -21.40 -0.32
CA ASP A 373 9.42 -22.52 -0.96
C ASP A 373 10.91 -22.58 -0.58
N GLU A 374 11.64 -21.48 -0.75
CA GLU A 374 13.09 -21.46 -0.55
C GLU A 374 13.48 -21.59 0.94
N ALA A 375 12.79 -20.89 1.85
CA ALA A 375 13.09 -20.97 3.28
C ALA A 375 12.70 -22.33 3.90
N SER A 376 11.90 -23.15 3.21
CA SER A 376 11.55 -24.49 3.69
C SER A 376 12.74 -25.46 3.70
N ASN A 377 13.78 -25.17 2.90
CA ASN A 377 15.04 -25.91 2.91
C ASN A 377 15.80 -25.63 4.22
N PRO A 378 16.11 -26.64 5.05
CA PRO A 378 16.84 -26.47 6.31
C PRO A 378 18.18 -25.73 6.17
N GLU A 379 18.85 -25.82 5.03
CA GLU A 379 20.14 -25.16 4.77
C GLU A 379 20.03 -23.65 4.53
N VAL A 380 18.83 -23.15 4.22
CA VAL A 380 18.58 -21.71 4.01
C VAL A 380 18.34 -21.03 5.36
N GLU A 381 19.24 -20.13 5.72
CA GLU A 381 19.11 -19.23 6.87
C GLU A 381 18.90 -17.77 6.42
N PHE A 382 18.13 -17.03 7.23
CA PHE A 382 17.96 -15.59 7.09
C PHE A 382 19.23 -14.85 7.49
N GLU A 383 19.55 -13.79 6.77
CA GLU A 383 20.58 -12.85 7.18
C GLU A 383 20.27 -12.27 8.57
N PRO A 384 21.27 -12.11 9.45
CA PRO A 384 21.07 -11.38 10.71
C PRO A 384 20.51 -9.98 10.44
N TRP A 385 19.65 -9.48 11.32
CA TRP A 385 19.07 -8.15 11.16
C TRP A 385 20.17 -7.08 11.11
N PRO A 386 20.19 -6.23 10.07
CA PRO A 386 21.00 -5.02 10.09
C PRO A 386 20.75 -4.22 11.38
N LYS A 387 21.83 -3.75 12.01
CA LYS A 387 21.75 -2.94 13.25
C LYS A 387 20.87 -1.68 13.09
N GLU A 388 20.73 -1.20 11.85
CA GLU A 388 19.91 -0.06 11.44
C GLU A 388 18.40 -0.28 11.64
N PHE A 389 17.95 -1.54 11.73
CA PHE A 389 16.56 -1.90 11.95
C PHE A 389 16.18 -2.00 13.44
N HIS A 390 17.05 -1.62 14.38
CA HIS A 390 16.68 -1.66 15.78
C HIS A 390 15.61 -0.59 16.10
N PRO A 391 14.50 -0.95 16.79
CA PRO A 391 13.41 -0.02 17.11
C PRO A 391 13.81 1.20 17.95
N TRP A 392 14.97 1.13 18.61
CA TRP A 392 15.53 2.20 19.45
C TRP A 392 16.54 3.08 18.71
N CYS A 393 16.85 2.79 17.45
CA CYS A 393 17.68 3.64 16.60
C CYS A 393 16.86 4.82 16.06
N CYS A 394 16.30 5.63 16.97
CA CYS A 394 15.93 7.01 16.67
C CYS A 394 17.20 7.86 16.64
N ASN A 395 18.08 7.63 15.67
CA ASN A 395 19.06 8.61 15.24
C ASN A 395 18.95 8.73 13.74
N HIS A 396 18.34 9.84 13.34
CA HIS A 396 18.26 10.36 12.00
C HIS A 396 19.62 10.35 11.31
N ASP A 397 19.79 9.43 10.37
CA ASP A 397 20.62 9.62 9.18
C ASP A 397 20.22 8.56 8.15
N GLN A 398 18.99 8.68 7.63
CA GLN A 398 18.59 8.00 6.37
C GLN A 398 19.29 8.62 5.14
N ASN A 399 20.25 9.52 5.35
CA ASN A 399 20.92 10.34 4.35
C ASN A 399 22.42 10.06 4.20
N LYS A 400 22.92 8.92 4.70
CA LYS A 400 24.13 8.38 4.09
C LYS A 400 23.72 7.70 2.80
N THR A 401 23.90 8.42 1.69
CA THR A 401 24.33 7.81 0.43
C THR A 401 25.61 7.04 0.71
N HIS A 402 25.48 5.86 1.30
CA HIS A 402 26.52 4.89 1.19
C HIS A 402 26.46 4.42 -0.26
N ASN A 403 27.48 4.78 -1.03
CA ASN A 403 28.02 3.87 -2.02
C ASN A 403 28.27 2.55 -1.28
N ARG A 404 27.21 1.73 -1.14
CA ARG A 404 27.30 0.34 -0.71
C ARG A 404 27.90 -0.32 -1.93
N THR A 405 29.22 -0.32 -1.98
CA THR A 405 29.98 -1.20 -2.85
C THR A 405 29.39 -2.60 -2.73
N ASP A 406 29.49 -3.36 -3.82
CA ASP A 406 29.31 -4.81 -3.84
C ASP A 406 30.23 -5.46 -2.80
N ASP A 407 29.87 -5.35 -1.53
CA ASP A 407 30.54 -6.00 -0.43
C ASP A 407 29.81 -7.32 -0.27
N SER A 408 30.10 -8.22 -1.21
CA SER A 408 30.29 -9.63 -0.91
C SER A 408 31.45 -9.77 0.08
N ALA A 409 31.34 -9.15 1.26
CA ALA A 409 32.27 -9.31 2.36
C ALA A 409 31.85 -10.59 3.09
N LEU A 410 32.59 -11.65 2.75
CA LEU A 410 32.61 -12.94 3.41
C LEU A 410 32.71 -12.79 4.94
N PHE A 411 31.57 -12.71 5.62
CA PHE A 411 31.47 -13.08 7.02
C PHE A 411 31.48 -14.61 7.09
N GLY A 412 32.67 -15.16 7.30
CA GLY A 412 32.93 -16.54 7.76
C GLY A 412 31.92 -17.62 7.36
N GLY A 413 32.05 -18.17 6.15
CA GLY A 413 31.60 -19.53 5.81
C GLY A 413 30.10 -19.86 5.84
N GLN A 414 29.22 -18.98 6.30
CA GLN A 414 27.77 -19.15 6.21
C GLN A 414 27.24 -18.40 4.98
N LYS A 415 26.72 -19.14 4.02
CA LYS A 415 26.02 -18.60 2.85
C LYS A 415 24.59 -18.29 3.29
N TYR A 416 24.33 -17.12 3.86
CA TYR A 416 22.95 -16.67 4.07
C TYR A 416 22.27 -16.59 2.70
N LEU A 417 21.17 -17.32 2.54
CA LEU A 417 20.50 -17.50 1.25
C LEU A 417 19.24 -16.65 1.13
N MET A 418 18.84 -15.96 2.21
CA MET A 418 17.62 -15.16 2.25
C MET A 418 17.85 -13.81 2.95
N LYS A 419 17.62 -12.72 2.20
CA LYS A 419 17.70 -11.35 2.73
C LYS A 419 16.61 -11.09 3.77
N SER A 420 16.97 -10.43 4.86
CA SER A 420 16.02 -9.99 5.88
C SER A 420 15.40 -8.65 5.48
N LEU A 421 14.07 -8.61 5.40
CA LEU A 421 13.30 -7.45 4.96
C LEU A 421 12.59 -6.82 6.16
N ASN A 422 12.50 -5.49 6.21
CA ASN A 422 11.88 -4.80 7.33
C ASN A 422 10.38 -5.17 7.46
N PRO A 423 9.92 -5.77 8.58
CA PRO A 423 8.52 -6.14 8.77
C PRO A 423 7.58 -4.94 8.78
N ASN A 424 8.05 -3.74 9.11
CA ASN A 424 7.24 -2.53 8.96
C ASN A 424 6.83 -2.29 7.49
N ASP A 425 7.66 -2.74 6.55
CA ASP A 425 7.45 -2.56 5.13
C ASP A 425 6.74 -3.72 4.45
N VAL A 426 6.98 -4.95 4.92
CA VAL A 426 6.51 -6.20 4.25
C VAL A 426 5.96 -7.25 5.23
N HIS A 427 5.25 -6.84 6.29
CA HIS A 427 4.69 -7.83 7.22
C HIS A 427 3.69 -8.82 6.57
N TYR A 428 2.99 -8.45 5.49
CA TYR A 428 2.09 -9.40 4.82
C TYR A 428 2.88 -10.50 4.09
N LEU A 429 4.05 -10.19 3.52
CA LEU A 429 4.98 -11.20 2.98
C LEU A 429 5.26 -12.31 4.00
N TYR A 430 5.67 -11.92 5.22
CA TYR A 430 6.00 -12.87 6.29
C TYR A 430 4.78 -13.68 6.74
N ARG A 431 3.63 -13.02 6.91
CA ARG A 431 2.37 -13.65 7.28
C ARG A 431 1.91 -14.68 6.25
N PHE A 432 1.88 -14.29 4.98
CA PHE A 432 1.54 -15.18 3.87
C PHE A 432 2.49 -16.37 3.81
N ALA A 433 3.81 -16.17 3.92
CA ALA A 433 4.78 -17.26 3.90
C ALA A 433 4.53 -18.26 5.06
N CYS A 434 4.16 -17.77 6.24
CA CYS A 434 3.81 -18.60 7.38
C CYS A 434 2.55 -19.44 7.14
N GLY A 435 1.49 -18.86 6.57
CA GLY A 435 0.27 -19.59 6.24
C GLY A 435 0.38 -20.49 4.99
N LEU A 436 1.40 -20.29 4.15
CA LEU A 436 1.68 -21.10 2.97
C LEU A 436 2.48 -22.36 3.31
N ASN A 437 3.48 -22.26 4.20
CA ASN A 437 4.36 -23.39 4.53
C ASN A 437 4.69 -23.45 6.04
N PRO A 438 4.24 -24.48 6.78
CA PRO A 438 4.48 -24.59 8.22
C PRO A 438 5.97 -24.67 8.62
N LYS A 439 6.84 -25.26 7.79
CA LYS A 439 8.28 -25.32 8.08
C LYS A 439 8.92 -23.93 8.01
N THR A 440 8.53 -23.17 6.98
CA THR A 440 8.95 -21.78 6.81
C THR A 440 8.39 -20.90 7.93
N ALA A 441 7.15 -21.15 8.36
CA ALA A 441 6.53 -20.44 9.47
C ALA A 441 7.38 -20.51 10.75
N LEU A 442 7.83 -21.71 11.14
CA LEU A 442 8.67 -21.90 12.32
C LEU A 442 9.97 -21.09 12.23
N LYS A 443 10.61 -21.07 11.06
CA LYS A 443 11.84 -20.28 10.85
C LYS A 443 11.58 -18.77 10.92
N ILE A 444 10.51 -18.28 10.29
CA ILE A 444 10.15 -16.86 10.32
C ILE A 444 9.81 -16.43 11.75
N ILE A 445 9.00 -17.21 12.46
CA ILE A 445 8.58 -16.94 13.84
C ILE A 445 9.80 -16.90 14.78
N ASP A 446 10.72 -17.86 14.65
CA ASP A 446 11.97 -17.87 15.42
C ASP A 446 12.88 -16.68 15.06
N HIS A 447 13.02 -16.38 13.77
CA HIS A 447 13.82 -15.27 13.27
C HIS A 447 13.30 -13.91 13.74
N LEU A 448 11.99 -13.67 13.69
CA LEU A 448 11.37 -12.43 14.17
C LEU A 448 11.38 -12.36 15.71
N GLY A 449 11.00 -13.44 16.40
CA GLY A 449 10.84 -13.46 17.86
C GLY A 449 12.16 -13.30 18.64
N LYS A 450 13.31 -13.59 18.02
CA LYS A 450 14.62 -13.33 18.62
C LYS A 450 14.97 -11.84 18.72
N ASN A 451 14.30 -10.97 17.96
CA ASN A 451 14.68 -9.56 17.82
C ASN A 451 13.68 -8.64 18.53
N GLU A 452 14.17 -7.86 19.49
CA GLU A 452 13.33 -6.95 20.26
C GLU A 452 12.66 -5.89 19.38
N GLY A 453 11.35 -5.71 19.57
CA GLY A 453 10.49 -4.75 18.87
C GLY A 453 9.86 -5.26 17.56
N TYR A 454 10.11 -6.50 17.18
CA TYR A 454 9.35 -7.22 16.15
C TYR A 454 8.30 -8.18 16.72
N ASP A 455 8.04 -8.09 18.02
CA ASP A 455 7.14 -8.98 18.75
C ASP A 455 5.71 -8.95 18.17
N LYS A 456 5.19 -7.76 17.80
CA LYS A 456 3.88 -7.61 17.16
C LYS A 456 3.76 -8.38 15.84
N TYR A 457 4.80 -8.33 15.01
CA TYR A 457 4.83 -9.04 13.73
C TYR A 457 5.01 -10.54 13.92
N THR A 458 5.75 -10.95 14.94
CA THR A 458 5.89 -12.35 15.35
C THR A 458 4.53 -12.93 15.72
N LEU A 459 3.74 -12.21 16.53
CA LEU A 459 2.39 -12.65 16.90
C LEU A 459 1.45 -12.74 15.69
N LEU A 460 1.50 -11.76 14.77
CA LEU A 460 0.75 -11.84 13.52
C LEU A 460 1.11 -13.08 12.70
N CYS A 461 2.40 -13.47 12.66
CA CYS A 461 2.84 -14.69 11.97
C CYS A 461 2.38 -15.98 12.69
N ILE A 462 2.31 -15.97 14.02
CA ILE A 462 1.79 -17.10 14.80
C ILE A 462 0.29 -17.33 14.52
N ILE A 463 -0.49 -16.27 14.29
CA ILE A 463 -1.92 -16.41 13.93
C ILE A 463 -2.10 -17.11 12.58
N GLU A 464 -1.19 -16.88 11.62
CA GLU A 464 -1.22 -17.55 10.33
C GLU A 464 -0.78 -19.02 10.42
N TRP A 465 -0.10 -19.40 11.50
CA TRP A 465 0.46 -20.72 11.68
C TRP A 465 -0.62 -21.71 12.14
N GLY A 466 -0.93 -22.67 11.27
CA GLY A 466 -1.89 -23.75 11.54
C GLY A 466 -1.30 -25.01 12.18
N GLY A 467 -0.10 -24.94 12.78
CA GLY A 467 0.60 -26.09 13.37
C GLY A 467 0.28 -26.36 14.84
N ALA A 468 0.96 -27.37 15.42
CA ALA A 468 0.69 -27.79 16.80
C ALA A 468 1.42 -26.90 17.82
N LEU A 469 0.68 -26.20 18.69
CA LEU A 469 1.18 -25.19 19.65
C LEU A 469 2.56 -25.48 20.24
N LYS A 470 2.83 -26.73 20.64
CA LYS A 470 4.13 -27.21 21.16
C LYS A 470 5.37 -26.77 20.35
N GLU A 471 5.24 -26.56 19.04
CA GLU A 471 6.37 -26.20 18.17
C GLU A 471 6.76 -24.72 18.27
N VAL A 472 5.86 -23.85 18.73
CA VAL A 472 6.13 -22.42 18.94
C VAL A 472 6.09 -22.01 20.42
N VAL A 473 5.86 -22.94 21.35
CA VAL A 473 5.76 -22.66 22.80
C VAL A 473 6.97 -21.87 23.30
N ASN A 474 8.19 -22.20 22.86
CA ASN A 474 9.40 -21.49 23.30
C ASN A 474 9.38 -20.02 22.86
N THR A 475 9.02 -19.75 21.61
CA THR A 475 8.90 -18.38 21.09
C THR A 475 7.78 -17.63 21.78
N VAL A 476 6.60 -18.24 21.95
CA VAL A 476 5.49 -17.65 22.71
C VAL A 476 5.91 -17.33 24.15
N THR A 477 6.61 -18.24 24.81
CA THR A 477 7.14 -18.03 26.17
C THR A 477 8.09 -16.84 26.21
N LEU A 478 9.00 -16.73 25.22
CA LEU A 478 9.91 -15.59 25.11
C LEU A 478 9.15 -14.27 24.89
N LEU A 479 8.17 -14.25 23.99
CA LEU A 479 7.31 -13.08 23.74
C LEU A 479 6.57 -12.65 25.02
N CYS A 480 5.98 -13.59 25.75
CA CYS A 480 5.29 -13.32 27.02
C CYS A 480 6.23 -12.87 28.14
N SER A 481 7.54 -13.17 28.04
CA SER A 481 8.54 -12.73 29.03
C SER A 481 9.00 -11.28 28.83
N ARG A 482 8.64 -10.65 27.70
CA ARG A 482 9.03 -9.29 27.32
C ARG A 482 7.84 -8.35 27.37
N ARG A 483 8.11 -7.04 27.48
CA ARG A 483 7.07 -6.01 27.24
C ARG A 483 6.90 -5.84 25.75
N ILE A 484 5.69 -6.10 25.26
CA ILE A 484 5.30 -5.82 23.89
C ILE A 484 4.76 -4.39 23.83
N TYR A 485 5.36 -3.56 23.00
CA TYR A 485 4.92 -2.18 22.79
C TYR A 485 3.93 -2.15 21.63
N ILE A 486 2.67 -1.79 21.93
CA ILE A 486 1.63 -1.50 20.95
C ILE A 486 1.36 0.01 21.01
N CYS A 487 1.37 0.67 19.87
CA CYS A 487 1.06 2.07 19.72
C CYS A 487 -0.40 2.28 19.31
N ASP A 488 -0.99 3.40 19.70
CA ASP A 488 -2.32 3.81 19.22
C ASP A 488 -2.35 4.02 17.69
N THR A 489 -1.17 4.17 17.09
CA THR A 489 -0.96 4.29 15.64
C THR A 489 -0.87 2.94 14.93
N ASP A 490 -0.66 1.84 15.67
CA ASP A 490 -0.67 0.49 15.09
C ASP A 490 -2.05 0.14 14.50
N THR A 491 -2.06 -0.80 13.56
CA THR A 491 -3.30 -1.29 12.95
C THR A 491 -4.16 -2.01 14.00
N LEU A 492 -5.50 -2.04 13.84
CA LEU A 492 -6.35 -2.83 14.74
C LEU A 492 -5.95 -4.31 14.72
N GLN A 493 -5.44 -4.80 13.59
CA GLN A 493 -4.88 -6.14 13.47
C GLN A 493 -3.72 -6.39 14.43
N VAL A 494 -2.92 -5.38 14.78
CA VAL A 494 -1.87 -5.52 15.79
C VAL A 494 -2.46 -5.32 17.19
N GLN A 495 -3.36 -4.36 17.35
CA GLN A 495 -3.95 -4.00 18.65
C GLN A 495 -4.81 -5.12 19.24
N ASN A 496 -5.48 -5.93 18.41
CA ASN A 496 -6.41 -6.98 18.84
C ASN A 496 -5.74 -8.36 19.04
N VAL A 497 -4.42 -8.47 18.88
CA VAL A 497 -3.68 -9.73 18.98
C VAL A 497 -3.35 -10.13 20.43
N LEU A 498 -3.43 -9.17 21.35
CA LEU A 498 -3.31 -9.36 22.79
C LEU A 498 -4.68 -9.15 23.45
#